data_AF-A0AAN7E849-F1
#
_entry.id   AF-A0AAN7E849-F1
#
_cell.length_a   1.000
_cell.length_b   1.000
_cell.length_c   1.000
_cell.angle_alpha   90.00
_cell.angle_beta   90.00
_cell.angle_gamma   90.00
#
_symmetry.space_group_name_H-M   'P 1'
#
loop_
_entity.id
_entity.type
_entity.pdbx_description
1 polymer ?
#
loop_
_entity_poly.entity_id
_entity_poly.type
_entity_poly.pdbx_seq_one_letter_code
_entity_poly.pdbx_strand_id
1 'polypeptide(L)'
;MSSEKVLSSASASASASAPLASPHVDVCKGINGLDKVVLRDPRGSSAEVYLYGAHVTSWKNDHGEELLFVSSKAIFKPPKAIRGGIPICFPQFSNLGSLEQHGFARNRLWTIDTDPPPFSTTSSSKTFVDLILKPSEEDMKIWAHSFEFRLRVALGPGGDLLLTSRIRNTSVDGKPFSFTFAYHTYFSVSDISEVRVEGLETLDYLDNLQNRERFTEQGDAITFESEVDKIYLSTPTKIAILDHEKKRTFVLRKDGLPDAVVWNPWDKKAKAMVDFGDEEYKHMLCVEAAAVEKPITLKAGEEWKGRQELSAVPSSYCSGQLDPQKVLHGS
;
A
#
# COMPACT_ATOMS: atom_id res chain seq x y z
N MET A 1 -39.15 -50.13 40.23
CA MET A 1 -38.93 -49.56 38.88
C MET A 1 -40.08 -48.60 38.65
N SER A 2 -39.94 -47.29 38.60
CA SER A 2 -38.83 -46.46 38.15
C SER A 2 -38.90 -45.09 38.82
N SER A 3 -37.75 -44.53 39.16
CA SER A 3 -37.60 -43.15 39.64
C SER A 3 -37.36 -42.24 38.43
N GLU A 4 -38.22 -41.27 38.20
CA GLU A 4 -38.00 -40.23 37.18
C GLU A 4 -37.07 -39.15 37.74
N LYS A 5 -35.97 -38.93 37.02
CA LYS A 5 -34.93 -37.94 37.33
C LYS A 5 -35.25 -36.66 36.56
N VAL A 6 -35.56 -35.59 37.29
CA VAL A 6 -35.66 -34.23 36.73
C VAL A 6 -34.26 -33.76 36.33
N LEU A 7 -34.06 -33.50 35.04
CA LEU A 7 -32.83 -32.91 34.50
C LEU A 7 -32.99 -31.38 34.43
N SER A 8 -32.24 -30.68 35.27
CA SER A 8 -32.02 -29.23 35.24
C SER A 8 -31.07 -28.90 34.08
N SER A 9 -31.50 -28.03 33.16
CA SER A 9 -30.65 -27.47 32.11
C SER A 9 -29.96 -26.20 32.64
N ALA A 10 -28.65 -26.29 32.87
CA ALA A 10 -27.81 -25.14 33.15
C ALA A 10 -27.45 -24.43 31.83
N SER A 11 -27.79 -23.14 31.74
CA SER A 11 -27.40 -22.25 30.65
C SER A 11 -25.91 -21.92 30.75
N ALA A 12 -25.09 -22.45 29.84
CA ALA A 12 -23.71 -22.04 29.69
C ALA A 12 -23.65 -20.70 28.93
N SER A 13 -23.34 -19.62 29.65
CA SER A 13 -22.98 -18.33 29.07
C SER A 13 -21.65 -18.47 28.33
N ALA A 14 -21.67 -18.34 27.01
CA ALA A 14 -20.45 -18.23 26.22
C ALA A 14 -19.77 -16.89 26.54
N SER A 15 -18.65 -16.94 27.26
CA SER A 15 -17.78 -15.79 27.46
C SER A 15 -17.14 -15.41 26.11
N ALA A 16 -17.39 -14.20 25.64
CA ALA A 16 -16.66 -13.63 24.53
C ALA A 16 -15.16 -13.58 24.88
N SER A 17 -14.35 -14.38 24.18
CA SER A 17 -12.89 -14.34 24.32
C SER A 17 -12.38 -13.01 23.80
N ALA A 18 -11.63 -12.28 24.64
CA ALA A 18 -10.85 -11.13 24.20
C ALA A 18 -9.92 -11.53 23.05
N PRO A 19 -9.71 -10.68 22.03
CA PRO A 19 -8.80 -11.02 20.93
C PRO A 19 -7.40 -11.26 21.51
N LEU A 20 -6.79 -12.38 21.14
CA LEU A 20 -5.42 -12.70 21.52
C LEU A 20 -4.51 -11.57 21.04
N ALA A 21 -4.01 -10.76 21.96
CA ALA A 21 -2.93 -9.82 21.70
C ALA A 21 -1.71 -10.63 21.23
N SER A 22 -1.43 -10.60 19.93
CA SER A 22 -0.19 -11.13 19.40
C SER A 22 0.95 -10.23 19.91
N PRO A 23 2.05 -10.76 20.46
CA PRO A 23 3.17 -9.94 20.96
C PRO A 23 3.84 -9.09 19.85
N HIS A 24 3.43 -9.29 18.60
CA HIS A 24 3.95 -8.64 17.41
C HIS A 24 3.01 -7.58 16.83
N VAL A 25 1.82 -7.39 17.41
CA VAL A 25 0.78 -6.47 16.89
C VAL A 25 0.19 -5.67 18.04
N ASP A 26 0.49 -4.37 18.07
CA ASP A 26 -0.02 -3.46 19.10
C ASP A 26 -0.97 -2.43 18.50
N VAL A 27 -2.15 -2.25 19.11
CA VAL A 27 -3.06 -1.14 18.80
C VAL A 27 -2.80 -0.01 19.79
N CYS A 28 -2.51 1.19 19.30
CA CYS A 28 -2.18 2.33 20.14
C CYS A 28 -2.56 3.67 19.49
N LYS A 29 -2.40 4.77 20.24
CA LYS A 29 -2.60 6.13 19.72
C LYS A 29 -1.31 6.65 19.07
N GLY A 30 -1.43 7.19 17.86
CA GLY A 30 -0.38 7.90 17.14
C GLY A 30 -0.49 9.41 17.28
N ILE A 31 0.05 10.12 16.29
CA ILE A 31 0.04 11.58 16.23
C ILE A 31 -1.41 12.09 16.25
N ASN A 32 -1.65 13.16 17.02
CA ASN A 32 -2.97 13.77 17.22
C ASN A 32 -4.05 12.80 17.75
N GLY A 33 -3.66 11.70 18.39
CA GLY A 33 -4.60 10.75 19.00
C GLY A 33 -5.32 9.84 18.00
N LEU A 34 -4.86 9.79 16.74
CA LEU A 34 -5.38 8.84 15.75
C LEU A 34 -4.99 7.41 16.12
N ASP A 35 -5.90 6.46 15.93
CA ASP A 35 -5.62 5.05 16.16
C ASP A 35 -4.66 4.50 15.09
N LYS A 36 -3.66 3.75 15.54
CA LYS A 36 -2.72 3.03 14.69
C LYS A 36 -2.44 1.63 15.21
N VAL A 37 -1.99 0.78 14.31
CA VAL A 37 -1.46 -0.55 14.60
C VAL A 37 0.03 -0.54 14.32
N VAL A 38 0.82 -1.08 15.24
CA VAL A 38 2.25 -1.26 15.08
C VAL A 38 2.55 -2.75 14.96
N LEU A 39 3.14 -3.11 13.82
CA LEU A 39 3.62 -4.45 13.51
C LEU A 39 5.10 -4.53 13.87
N ARG A 40 5.53 -5.60 14.55
CA ARG A 40 6.94 -5.84 14.88
C ARG A 40 7.35 -7.27 14.57
N ASP A 41 8.43 -7.42 13.82
CA ASP A 41 9.05 -8.72 13.59
C ASP A 41 10.05 -9.03 14.74
N PRO A 42 10.24 -10.31 15.12
CA PRO A 42 11.19 -10.71 16.15
C PRO A 42 12.64 -10.23 15.95
N ARG A 43 13.05 -9.94 14.70
CA ARG A 43 14.40 -9.47 14.36
C ARG A 43 14.56 -7.95 14.44
N GLY A 44 13.48 -7.20 14.70
CA GLY A 44 13.54 -5.76 14.96
C GLY A 44 12.91 -4.87 13.89
N SER A 45 12.55 -5.41 12.73
CA SER A 45 11.80 -4.66 11.71
C SER A 45 10.43 -4.28 12.24
N SER A 46 9.89 -3.17 11.78
CA SER A 46 8.56 -2.71 12.22
C SER A 46 7.81 -1.97 11.13
N ALA A 47 6.49 -1.88 11.26
CA ALA A 47 5.66 -1.03 10.43
C ALA A 47 4.54 -0.37 11.24
N GLU A 48 4.17 0.86 10.89
CA GLU A 48 3.06 1.59 11.50
C GLU A 48 1.93 1.82 10.51
N VAL A 49 0.71 1.42 10.87
CA VAL A 49 -0.49 1.51 10.03
C VAL A 49 -1.56 2.31 10.77
N TYR A 50 -1.87 3.51 10.32
CA TYR A 50 -2.99 4.28 10.86
C TYR A 50 -4.33 3.72 10.37
N LEU A 51 -5.32 3.61 11.27
CA LEU A 51 -6.67 3.21 10.88
C LEU A 51 -7.33 4.26 9.98
N TYR A 52 -6.94 5.52 10.14
CA TYR A 52 -7.29 6.56 9.18
C TYR A 52 -6.53 6.33 7.86
N GLY A 53 -7.27 6.07 6.80
CA GLY A 53 -6.80 5.77 5.46
C GLY A 53 -6.24 4.36 5.27
N ALA A 54 -6.27 3.49 6.29
CA ALA A 54 -5.47 2.27 6.35
C ALA A 54 -4.01 2.52 5.94
N HIS A 55 -3.46 3.62 6.48
CA HIS A 55 -2.33 4.31 5.91
C HIS A 55 -1.03 3.83 6.56
N VAL A 56 -0.20 3.13 5.81
CA VAL A 56 1.14 2.75 6.29
C VAL A 56 2.02 4.00 6.29
N THR A 57 2.53 4.40 7.45
CA THR A 57 3.30 5.65 7.63
C THR A 57 4.75 5.42 8.04
N SER A 58 5.11 4.21 8.44
CA SER A 58 6.49 3.85 8.76
C SER A 58 6.72 2.39 8.41
N TRP A 59 7.91 2.11 7.90
CA TRP A 59 8.44 0.76 7.71
C TRP A 59 9.93 0.81 7.96
N LYS A 60 10.38 0.15 9.02
CA LYS A 60 11.78 0.13 9.44
C LYS A 60 12.38 -1.25 9.28
N ASN A 61 13.63 -1.31 8.84
CA ASN A 61 14.42 -2.54 8.87
C ASN A 61 14.85 -2.91 10.31
N ASP A 62 15.55 -4.03 10.44
CA ASP A 62 16.10 -4.55 11.69
C ASP A 62 17.20 -3.67 12.30
N HIS A 63 17.75 -2.72 11.54
CA HIS A 63 18.66 -1.68 12.03
C HIS A 63 17.95 -0.39 12.48
N GLY A 64 16.61 -0.35 12.39
CA GLY A 64 15.81 0.83 12.74
C GLY A 64 15.84 1.95 11.70
N GLU A 65 16.42 1.71 10.52
CA GLU A 65 16.40 2.66 9.40
C GLU A 65 14.98 2.77 8.84
N GLU A 66 14.49 4.00 8.67
CA GLU A 66 13.21 4.27 8.03
C GLU A 66 13.33 4.10 6.51
N LEU A 67 12.39 3.35 5.93
CA LEU A 67 12.36 2.98 4.52
C LEU A 67 11.26 3.74 3.76
N LEU A 68 10.27 4.30 4.46
CA LEU A 68 9.23 5.13 3.88
C LEU A 68 9.43 6.60 4.20
N PHE A 69 9.19 7.47 3.23
CA PHE A 69 9.20 8.90 3.47
C PHE A 69 7.83 9.36 3.97
N VAL A 70 7.79 10.10 5.08
CA VAL A 70 6.64 10.89 5.52
C VAL A 70 7.10 12.33 5.71
N SER A 71 6.35 13.28 5.16
CA SER A 71 6.71 14.69 5.27
C SER A 71 6.71 15.14 6.73
N SER A 72 7.69 15.96 7.10
CA SER A 72 7.71 16.65 8.40
C SER A 72 6.54 17.62 8.58
N LYS A 73 5.93 18.10 7.48
CA LYS A 73 4.71 18.94 7.48
C LYS A 73 3.42 18.13 7.29
N ALA A 74 3.50 16.80 7.29
CA ALA A 74 2.33 15.96 7.09
C ALA A 74 1.24 16.25 8.14
N ILE A 75 0.00 16.40 7.67
CA ILE A 75 -1.14 16.70 8.52
C ILE A 75 -1.82 15.39 8.94
N PHE A 76 -1.61 14.97 10.18
CA PHE A 76 -2.30 13.83 10.81
C PHE A 76 -3.67 14.24 11.36
N LYS A 77 -4.56 14.72 10.47
CA LYS A 77 -5.88 15.20 10.88
C LYS A 77 -6.91 15.02 9.75
N PRO A 78 -8.00 14.26 9.99
CA PRO A 78 -9.13 14.22 9.07
C PRO A 78 -9.71 15.62 8.80
N PRO A 79 -10.21 15.90 7.58
CA PRO A 79 -10.38 14.96 6.46
C PRO A 79 -9.17 14.93 5.50
N LYS A 80 -8.04 15.55 5.82
CA LYS A 80 -6.87 15.58 4.92
C LYS A 80 -6.14 14.24 4.91
N ALA A 81 -5.63 13.83 3.76
CA ALA A 81 -4.79 12.63 3.66
C ALA A 81 -3.41 12.89 4.28
N ILE A 82 -2.77 11.85 4.80
CA ILE A 82 -1.40 11.97 5.34
C ILE A 82 -0.41 12.05 4.16
N ARG A 83 0.53 13.00 4.22
CA ARG A 83 1.54 13.20 3.17
C ARG A 83 2.74 12.27 3.37
N GLY A 84 2.83 11.24 2.54
CA GLY A 84 3.91 10.25 2.57
C GLY A 84 3.43 8.85 2.95
N GLY A 85 4.33 7.92 3.20
CA GLY A 85 4.00 6.53 3.53
C GLY A 85 3.43 5.79 2.32
N ILE A 86 2.30 5.10 2.51
CA ILE A 86 1.56 4.39 1.45
C ILE A 86 0.07 4.78 1.50
N PRO A 87 -0.31 5.97 1.00
CA PRO A 87 -1.71 6.30 0.78
C PRO A 87 -2.34 5.33 -0.24
N ILE A 88 -3.62 5.03 -0.06
CA ILE A 88 -4.39 4.19 -0.97
C ILE A 88 -5.26 5.08 -1.87
N CYS A 89 -5.03 5.00 -3.18
CA CYS A 89 -5.85 5.65 -4.19
C CYS A 89 -7.00 4.71 -4.58
N PHE A 90 -8.22 4.99 -4.14
CA PHE A 90 -9.42 4.24 -4.51
C PHE A 90 -10.67 5.10 -4.27
N PRO A 91 -11.68 5.04 -5.15
CA PRO A 91 -11.79 4.23 -6.38
C PRO A 91 -11.26 4.94 -7.64
N GLN A 92 -10.51 6.03 -7.44
CA GLN A 92 -10.01 6.87 -8.51
C GLN A 92 -8.53 7.14 -8.30
N PHE A 93 -7.74 7.08 -9.37
CA PHE A 93 -6.39 7.60 -9.42
C PHE A 93 -6.39 9.03 -9.98
N SER A 94 -5.62 9.93 -9.36
CA SER A 94 -5.53 11.34 -9.75
C SER A 94 -6.93 11.97 -9.95
N ASN A 95 -7.08 12.81 -10.97
CA ASN A 95 -8.33 13.47 -11.39
C ASN A 95 -8.98 12.79 -12.60
N LEU A 96 -8.84 11.46 -12.74
CA LEU A 96 -9.35 10.70 -13.90
C LEU A 96 -10.88 10.50 -13.91
N GLY A 97 -11.58 10.96 -12.88
CA GLY A 97 -13.05 10.88 -12.80
C GLY A 97 -13.61 12.04 -11.99
N SER A 98 -14.87 11.91 -11.56
CA SER A 98 -15.63 12.99 -10.91
C SER A 98 -15.38 13.11 -9.41
N LEU A 99 -14.61 12.20 -8.81
CA LEU A 99 -14.32 12.23 -7.37
C LEU A 99 -13.15 13.18 -7.08
N GLU A 100 -12.98 13.50 -5.80
CA GLU A 100 -11.77 14.16 -5.31
C GLU A 100 -10.51 13.41 -5.77
N GLN A 101 -9.40 14.16 -5.88
CA GLN A 101 -8.15 13.61 -6.38
C GLN A 101 -7.73 12.37 -5.56
N HIS A 102 -7.46 11.28 -6.26
CA HIS A 102 -7.13 9.96 -5.70
C HIS A 102 -8.26 9.25 -4.93
N GLY A 103 -9.51 9.66 -5.13
CA GLY A 103 -10.67 9.07 -4.48
C GLY A 103 -10.70 9.38 -2.98
N PHE A 104 -11.31 8.49 -2.20
CA PHE A 104 -11.64 8.76 -0.79
C PHE A 104 -11.07 7.74 0.19
N ALA A 105 -10.55 6.58 -0.24
CA ALA A 105 -10.10 5.53 0.68
C ALA A 105 -9.08 6.01 1.73
N ARG A 106 -8.13 6.84 1.30
CA ARG A 106 -7.11 7.48 2.17
C ARG A 106 -7.66 8.57 3.11
N ASN A 107 -8.92 8.95 2.95
CA ASN A 107 -9.61 10.00 3.72
C ASN A 107 -10.75 9.43 4.58
N ARG A 108 -10.80 8.10 4.78
CA ARG A 108 -11.81 7.43 5.60
C ARG A 108 -11.19 6.71 6.77
N LEU A 109 -11.96 6.55 7.84
CA LEU A 109 -11.58 5.65 8.93
C LEU A 109 -11.90 4.21 8.52
N TRP A 110 -10.89 3.35 8.64
CA TRP A 110 -11.01 1.92 8.48
C TRP A 110 -11.16 1.26 9.84
N THR A 111 -11.72 0.06 9.85
CA THR A 111 -11.82 -0.76 11.07
C THR A 111 -10.95 -2.00 10.94
N ILE A 112 -10.43 -2.50 12.06
CA ILE A 112 -9.77 -3.80 12.09
C ILE A 112 -10.80 -4.88 11.78
N ASP A 113 -10.54 -5.72 10.79
CA ASP A 113 -11.38 -6.87 10.44
C ASP A 113 -10.93 -8.08 11.27
N THR A 114 -11.73 -8.43 12.29
CA THR A 114 -11.40 -9.52 13.23
C THR A 114 -11.75 -10.90 12.70
N ASP A 115 -12.52 -10.99 11.61
CA ASP A 115 -12.92 -12.25 10.98
C ASP A 115 -12.80 -12.17 9.45
N PRO A 116 -11.58 -11.93 8.93
CA PRO A 116 -11.37 -11.77 7.50
C PRO A 116 -11.53 -13.14 6.80
N PRO A 117 -12.15 -13.18 5.59
CA PRO A 117 -12.20 -14.40 4.81
C PRO A 117 -10.78 -14.92 4.53
N PRO A 118 -10.53 -16.24 4.63
CA PRO A 118 -9.19 -16.79 4.52
C PRO A 118 -8.56 -16.46 3.15
N PHE A 119 -7.25 -16.23 3.15
CA PHE A 119 -6.48 -16.19 1.91
C PHE A 119 -6.33 -17.61 1.36
N SER A 120 -6.38 -17.77 0.04
CA SER A 120 -6.18 -19.08 -0.61
C SER A 120 -4.78 -19.64 -0.39
N THR A 121 -3.82 -18.79 -0.04
CA THR A 121 -2.45 -19.15 0.30
C THR A 121 -2.16 -18.79 1.75
N THR A 122 -1.61 -19.74 2.50
CA THR A 122 -1.18 -19.53 3.89
C THR A 122 -0.02 -18.55 3.87
N SER A 123 -0.27 -17.28 4.26
CA SER A 123 0.80 -16.34 4.56
C SER A 123 1.65 -16.92 5.69
N SER A 124 2.95 -17.09 5.46
CA SER A 124 3.90 -17.49 6.50
C SER A 124 4.10 -16.41 7.55
N SER A 125 3.75 -15.15 7.25
CA SER A 125 3.81 -14.07 8.23
C SER A 125 2.69 -14.21 9.26
N LYS A 126 3.10 -14.27 10.53
CA LYS A 126 2.23 -14.21 11.71
C LYS A 126 2.03 -12.78 12.23
N THR A 127 2.67 -11.80 11.59
CA THR A 127 2.66 -10.39 11.99
C THR A 127 1.92 -9.59 10.93
N PHE A 128 0.61 -9.44 11.10
CA PHE A 128 -0.24 -8.73 10.17
C PHE A 128 -1.43 -8.05 10.87
N VAL A 129 -2.05 -7.12 10.18
CA VAL A 129 -3.35 -6.56 10.50
C VAL A 129 -4.26 -6.65 9.27
N ASP A 130 -5.49 -7.07 9.49
CA ASP A 130 -6.56 -6.99 8.49
C ASP A 130 -7.43 -5.78 8.80
N LEU A 131 -7.69 -4.98 7.77
CA LEU A 131 -8.48 -3.77 7.82
C LEU A 131 -9.61 -3.86 6.80
N ILE A 132 -10.74 -3.25 7.09
CA ILE A 132 -11.89 -3.18 6.19
C ILE A 132 -12.46 -1.77 6.11
N LEU A 133 -12.79 -1.36 4.88
CA LEU A 133 -13.58 -0.19 4.54
C LEU A 133 -14.87 -0.66 3.89
N LYS A 134 -15.99 -0.15 4.43
CA LYS A 134 -17.33 -0.29 3.86
C LYS A 134 -17.86 1.09 3.51
N PRO A 135 -18.70 1.25 2.47
CA PRO A 135 -19.25 2.54 2.10
C PRO A 135 -20.06 3.11 3.27
N SER A 136 -19.79 4.37 3.62
CA SER A 136 -20.64 5.16 4.50
C SER A 136 -21.82 5.77 3.71
N GLU A 137 -22.80 6.32 4.41
CA GLU A 137 -23.88 7.10 3.77
C GLU A 137 -23.34 8.30 2.97
N GLU A 138 -22.22 8.90 3.38
CA GLU A 138 -21.57 9.99 2.66
C GLU A 138 -20.88 9.50 1.37
N ASP A 139 -20.23 8.33 1.42
CA ASP A 139 -19.61 7.72 0.25
C ASP A 139 -20.67 7.36 -0.80
N MET A 140 -21.81 6.84 -0.37
CA MET A 140 -22.93 6.52 -1.26
C MET A 140 -23.52 7.74 -1.98
N LYS A 141 -23.32 8.97 -1.45
CA LYS A 141 -23.77 10.21 -2.11
C LYS A 141 -22.86 10.61 -3.27
N ILE A 142 -21.56 10.32 -3.18
CA ILE A 142 -20.55 10.73 -4.19
C ILE A 142 -20.19 9.58 -5.14
N TRP A 143 -20.34 8.33 -4.68
CA TRP A 143 -20.04 7.12 -5.42
C TRP A 143 -21.01 5.99 -5.00
N ALA A 144 -22.16 5.93 -5.66
CA ALA A 144 -23.30 5.09 -5.28
C ALA A 144 -23.11 3.59 -5.62
N HIS A 145 -22.07 2.97 -5.08
CA HIS A 145 -21.76 1.55 -5.27
C HIS A 145 -21.53 0.85 -3.93
N SER A 146 -22.15 -0.32 -3.77
CA SER A 146 -21.91 -1.18 -2.61
C SER A 146 -20.64 -2.01 -2.81
N PHE A 147 -19.70 -1.87 -1.89
CA PHE A 147 -18.45 -2.62 -1.91
C PHE A 147 -18.02 -3.04 -0.51
N GLU A 148 -17.12 -4.01 -0.45
CA GLU A 148 -16.25 -4.22 0.70
C GLU A 148 -14.80 -4.16 0.23
N PHE A 149 -14.01 -3.28 0.83
CA PHE A 149 -12.59 -3.18 0.57
C PHE A 149 -11.83 -3.67 1.81
N ARG A 150 -11.21 -4.85 1.70
CA ARG A 150 -10.31 -5.39 2.71
C ARG A 150 -8.86 -5.16 2.33
N LEU A 151 -8.03 -4.83 3.31
CA LEU A 151 -6.60 -4.70 3.19
C LEU A 151 -5.92 -5.53 4.28
N ARG A 152 -5.01 -6.42 3.88
CA ARG A 152 -4.02 -6.98 4.81
C ARG A 152 -2.71 -6.23 4.67
N VAL A 153 -2.18 -5.72 5.78
CA VAL A 153 -0.79 -5.27 5.89
C VAL A 153 -0.04 -6.30 6.72
N ALA A 154 1.01 -6.91 6.15
CA ALA A 154 1.80 -7.93 6.81
C ALA A 154 3.29 -7.58 6.77
N LEU A 155 3.97 -7.82 7.88
CA LEU A 155 5.42 -7.72 7.98
C LEU A 155 6.01 -9.13 7.91
N GLY A 156 6.76 -9.40 6.86
CA GLY A 156 7.39 -10.68 6.61
C GLY A 156 8.50 -10.98 7.61
N PRO A 157 8.85 -12.26 7.81
CA PRO A 157 9.98 -12.63 8.67
C PRO A 157 11.30 -12.11 8.13
N GLY A 158 11.39 -11.74 6.84
CA GLY A 158 12.55 -11.10 6.20
C GLY A 158 12.64 -9.59 6.40
N GLY A 159 11.63 -8.97 7.04
CA GLY A 159 11.48 -7.51 7.12
C GLY A 159 10.72 -6.93 5.91
N ASP A 160 10.34 -7.77 4.95
CA ASP A 160 9.55 -7.38 3.78
C ASP A 160 8.15 -6.89 4.18
N LEU A 161 7.68 -5.81 3.54
CA LEU A 161 6.34 -5.28 3.79
C LEU A 161 5.38 -5.71 2.67
N LEU A 162 4.29 -6.38 3.04
CA LEU A 162 3.30 -6.92 2.11
C LEU A 162 1.95 -6.24 2.33
N LEU A 163 1.37 -5.69 1.26
CA LEU A 163 0.02 -5.14 1.23
C LEU A 163 -0.82 -5.96 0.25
N THR A 164 -1.97 -6.45 0.70
CA THR A 164 -2.91 -7.18 -0.17
C THR A 164 -4.31 -6.60 -0.04
N SER A 165 -4.79 -5.99 -1.12
CA SER A 165 -6.13 -5.42 -1.25
C SER A 165 -7.06 -6.44 -1.90
N ARG A 166 -8.27 -6.55 -1.36
CA ARG A 166 -9.38 -7.33 -1.90
C ARG A 166 -10.61 -6.44 -1.94
N ILE A 167 -11.11 -6.16 -3.13
CA ILE A 167 -12.28 -5.30 -3.33
C ILE A 167 -13.37 -6.17 -3.93
N ARG A 168 -14.49 -6.28 -3.22
CA ARG A 168 -15.64 -7.07 -3.63
C ARG A 168 -16.81 -6.17 -3.93
N ASN A 169 -17.49 -6.42 -5.06
CA ASN A 169 -18.78 -5.81 -5.33
C ASN A 169 -19.87 -6.55 -4.55
N THR A 170 -20.52 -5.85 -3.61
CA THR A 170 -21.56 -6.41 -2.73
C THR A 170 -22.98 -5.98 -3.13
N SER A 171 -23.13 -5.39 -4.32
CA SER A 171 -24.43 -4.98 -4.84
C SER A 171 -25.39 -6.17 -4.95
N VAL A 172 -26.59 -6.04 -4.39
CA VAL A 172 -27.68 -7.03 -4.55
C VAL A 172 -28.51 -6.80 -5.80
N ASP A 173 -28.45 -5.60 -6.39
CA ASP A 173 -29.20 -5.19 -7.57
C ASP A 173 -28.50 -5.53 -8.90
N GLY A 174 -27.38 -6.25 -8.84
CA GLY A 174 -26.65 -6.73 -10.01
C GLY A 174 -25.76 -5.67 -10.68
N LYS A 175 -25.67 -4.45 -10.16
CA LYS A 175 -24.95 -3.36 -10.83
C LYS A 175 -23.43 -3.55 -10.78
N PRO A 176 -22.74 -3.54 -11.94
CA PRO A 176 -21.29 -3.50 -11.96
C PRO A 176 -20.77 -2.11 -11.56
N PHE A 177 -19.52 -2.04 -11.15
CA PHE A 177 -18.78 -0.78 -11.06
C PHE A 177 -17.36 -0.94 -11.56
N SER A 178 -16.77 0.18 -11.96
CA SER A 178 -15.37 0.26 -12.37
C SER A 178 -14.60 1.20 -11.45
N PHE A 179 -13.32 0.91 -11.23
CA PHE A 179 -12.43 1.72 -10.42
C PHE A 179 -10.99 1.67 -10.94
N THR A 180 -10.22 2.68 -10.57
CA THR A 180 -8.75 2.66 -10.67
C THR A 180 -8.15 2.58 -9.27
N PHE A 181 -6.91 2.10 -9.19
CA PHE A 181 -6.26 1.78 -7.93
C PHE A 181 -4.78 2.12 -7.95
N ALA A 182 -4.23 2.61 -6.84
CA ALA A 182 -2.78 2.65 -6.63
C ALA A 182 -2.41 2.55 -5.15
N TYR A 183 -1.30 1.87 -4.87
CA TYR A 183 -0.54 2.05 -3.64
C TYR A 183 0.49 3.16 -3.86
N HIS A 184 0.21 4.36 -3.36
CA HIS A 184 1.00 5.56 -3.64
C HIS A 184 2.29 5.61 -2.81
N THR A 185 3.18 4.64 -2.98
CA THR A 185 4.30 4.37 -2.06
C THR A 185 5.40 5.42 -2.16
N TYR A 186 5.69 6.12 -1.05
CA TYR A 186 6.78 7.08 -0.89
C TYR A 186 7.99 6.38 -0.26
N PHE A 187 9.01 6.08 -1.06
CA PHE A 187 10.28 5.57 -0.55
C PHE A 187 11.10 6.71 0.05
N SER A 188 11.66 6.49 1.25
CA SER A 188 12.73 7.35 1.76
C SER A 188 14.00 7.01 1.01
N VAL A 189 14.60 7.98 0.33
CA VAL A 189 15.86 7.82 -0.41
C VAL A 189 16.94 8.74 0.16
N SER A 190 18.21 8.48 -0.16
CA SER A 190 19.35 9.31 0.25
C SER A 190 19.31 10.71 -0.35
N ASP A 191 19.50 10.81 -1.66
CA ASP A 191 19.36 11.99 -2.50
C ASP A 191 18.75 11.54 -3.83
N ILE A 192 17.72 12.24 -4.30
CA ILE A 192 17.04 11.96 -5.56
C ILE A 192 17.99 11.96 -6.76
N SER A 193 19.11 12.69 -6.72
CA SER A 193 20.12 12.65 -7.80
C SER A 193 20.95 11.36 -7.80
N GLU A 194 21.02 10.65 -6.68
CA GLU A 194 21.75 9.37 -6.51
C GLU A 194 20.83 8.16 -6.64
N VAL A 195 19.59 8.36 -7.10
CA VAL A 195 18.58 7.32 -7.25
C VAL A 195 18.27 7.08 -8.72
N ARG A 196 18.06 5.80 -9.06
CA ARG A 196 17.49 5.41 -10.35
C ARG A 196 16.47 4.29 -10.22
N VAL A 197 15.53 4.24 -11.16
CA VAL A 197 14.55 3.16 -11.26
C VAL A 197 14.85 2.29 -12.48
N GLU A 198 14.86 0.98 -12.26
CA GLU A 198 15.11 -0.04 -13.28
C GLU A 198 13.90 -0.99 -13.42
N GLY A 199 13.70 -1.54 -14.62
CA GLY A 199 12.60 -2.44 -14.99
C GLY A 199 11.42 -1.76 -15.70
N LEU A 200 11.60 -0.50 -16.11
CA LEU A 200 10.61 0.32 -16.80
C LEU A 200 11.13 0.86 -18.15
N GLU A 201 12.33 0.45 -18.54
CA GLU A 201 12.98 0.81 -19.80
C GLU A 201 12.13 0.31 -20.98
N THR A 202 12.14 1.05 -22.09
CA THR A 202 11.43 0.68 -23.34
C THR A 202 9.89 0.61 -23.24
N LEU A 203 9.31 0.90 -22.07
CA LEU A 203 7.87 0.87 -21.88
C LEU A 203 7.20 2.19 -22.29
N ASP A 204 5.95 2.08 -22.73
CA ASP A 204 5.09 3.24 -22.89
C ASP A 204 4.72 3.84 -21.52
N TYR A 205 4.66 5.16 -21.46
CA TYR A 205 4.13 5.89 -20.32
C TYR A 205 3.23 7.04 -20.75
N LEU A 206 2.31 7.43 -19.86
CA LEU A 206 1.55 8.67 -19.96
C LEU A 206 2.23 9.72 -19.08
N ASP A 207 2.53 10.89 -19.64
CA ASP A 207 3.17 11.99 -18.91
C ASP A 207 2.13 12.99 -18.39
N ASN A 208 1.90 13.02 -17.07
CA ASN A 208 0.94 13.94 -16.46
C ASN A 208 1.37 15.42 -16.58
N LEU A 209 2.65 15.72 -16.83
CA LEU A 209 3.14 17.08 -17.07
C LEU A 209 2.87 17.54 -18.52
N GLN A 210 2.60 16.59 -19.43
CA GLN A 210 2.29 16.83 -20.83
C GLN A 210 0.87 16.37 -21.18
N ASN A 211 -0.11 16.70 -20.33
CA ASN A 211 -1.52 16.39 -20.54
C ASN A 211 -1.83 14.91 -20.80
N ARG A 212 -1.03 14.00 -20.22
CA ARG A 212 -1.10 12.53 -20.43
C ARG A 212 -0.84 12.11 -21.87
N GLU A 213 -0.02 12.86 -22.60
CA GLU A 213 0.52 12.39 -23.87
C GLU A 213 1.34 11.10 -23.64
N ARG A 214 1.26 10.20 -24.62
CA ARG A 214 1.92 8.91 -24.57
C ARG A 214 3.31 9.00 -25.20
N PHE A 215 4.30 8.52 -24.47
CA PHE A 215 5.68 8.41 -24.92
C PHE A 215 6.22 7.01 -24.64
N THR A 216 7.39 6.69 -25.17
CA THR A 216 8.10 5.45 -24.88
C THR A 216 9.44 5.77 -24.23
N GLU A 217 9.75 5.14 -23.09
CA GLU A 217 11.00 5.34 -22.36
C GLU A 217 12.20 4.85 -23.17
N GLN A 218 13.23 5.68 -23.29
CA GLN A 218 14.42 5.39 -24.11
C GLN A 218 15.69 5.24 -23.28
N GLY A 219 15.68 5.65 -22.00
CA GLY A 219 16.83 5.52 -21.12
C GLY A 219 17.06 4.08 -20.64
N ASP A 220 18.32 3.76 -20.34
CA ASP A 220 18.71 2.49 -19.72
C ASP A 220 18.25 2.37 -18.25
N ALA A 221 17.88 3.50 -17.64
CA ALA A 221 17.24 3.60 -16.34
C ALA A 221 16.56 4.98 -16.22
N ILE A 222 15.59 5.10 -15.32
CA ILE A 222 14.94 6.37 -15.02
C ILE A 222 15.78 7.11 -13.98
N THR A 223 16.22 8.30 -14.33
CA THR A 223 16.98 9.23 -13.46
C THR A 223 16.21 10.54 -13.31
N PHE A 224 16.61 11.37 -12.34
CA PHE A 224 15.82 12.51 -11.90
C PHE A 224 16.63 13.81 -11.93
N GLU A 225 16.34 14.66 -12.91
CA GLU A 225 16.93 16.01 -13.03
C GLU A 225 15.87 17.12 -13.00
N SER A 226 14.59 16.75 -12.90
CA SER A 226 13.44 17.65 -12.89
C SER A 226 12.20 16.96 -12.32
N GLU A 227 11.05 17.64 -12.33
CA GLU A 227 9.77 17.04 -11.95
C GLU A 227 9.44 15.85 -12.85
N VAL A 228 9.03 14.74 -12.23
CA VAL A 228 8.59 13.54 -12.92
C VAL A 228 7.21 13.19 -12.41
N ASP A 229 6.27 12.93 -13.32
CA ASP A 229 4.91 12.49 -13.01
C ASP A 229 4.42 11.57 -14.16
N LYS A 230 4.93 10.34 -14.18
CA LYS A 230 4.78 9.40 -15.30
C LYS A 230 4.01 8.14 -14.87
N ILE A 231 3.05 7.71 -15.70
CA ILE A 231 2.31 6.46 -15.54
C ILE A 231 2.82 5.46 -16.57
N TYR A 232 3.69 4.54 -16.17
CA TYR A 232 4.19 3.45 -17.01
C TYR A 232 3.14 2.35 -17.14
N LEU A 233 2.93 1.89 -18.38
CA LEU A 233 1.84 1.01 -18.78
C LEU A 233 2.31 -0.44 -18.89
N SER A 234 1.45 -1.39 -18.50
CA SER A 234 1.72 -2.84 -18.69
C SER A 234 3.11 -3.28 -18.20
N THR A 235 3.50 -2.78 -17.03
CA THR A 235 4.84 -2.93 -16.46
C THR A 235 5.09 -4.34 -15.93
N PRO A 236 6.35 -4.80 -15.88
CA PRO A 236 6.73 -6.03 -15.22
C PRO A 236 6.24 -6.11 -13.77
N THR A 237 6.20 -7.32 -13.23
CA THR A 237 5.80 -7.54 -11.83
C THR A 237 6.87 -7.16 -10.83
N LYS A 238 8.10 -6.83 -11.26
CA LYS A 238 9.23 -6.45 -10.41
C LYS A 238 9.84 -5.14 -10.93
N ILE A 239 9.98 -4.15 -10.05
CA ILE A 239 10.64 -2.87 -10.31
C ILE A 239 11.72 -2.68 -9.24
N ALA A 240 12.90 -2.21 -9.63
CA ALA A 240 14.02 -1.97 -8.73
C ALA A 240 14.30 -0.47 -8.60
N ILE A 241 14.56 0.00 -7.39
CA ILE A 241 14.87 1.40 -7.09
C ILE A 241 16.22 1.39 -6.39
N LEU A 242 17.26 1.80 -7.10
CA LEU A 242 18.64 1.76 -6.62
C LEU A 242 18.96 3.11 -5.99
N ASP A 243 19.42 3.06 -4.74
CA ASP A 243 19.87 4.20 -3.94
C ASP A 243 21.38 4.01 -3.73
N HIS A 244 22.17 4.68 -4.58
CA HIS A 244 23.62 4.43 -4.67
C HIS A 244 24.36 4.87 -3.42
N GLU A 245 24.00 6.02 -2.84
CA GLU A 245 24.65 6.56 -1.65
C GLU A 245 24.47 5.63 -0.44
N LYS A 246 23.25 5.12 -0.22
CA LYS A 246 22.99 4.14 0.84
C LYS A 246 23.33 2.70 0.47
N LYS A 247 23.82 2.44 -0.75
CA LYS A 247 24.19 1.10 -1.25
C LYS A 247 23.09 0.07 -1.07
N ARG A 248 21.84 0.48 -1.29
CA ARG A 248 20.66 -0.37 -1.18
C ARG A 248 19.80 -0.32 -2.42
N THR A 249 18.96 -1.33 -2.58
CA THR A 249 17.95 -1.43 -3.62
C THR A 249 16.61 -1.74 -2.96
N PHE A 250 15.62 -0.88 -3.17
CA PHE A 250 14.23 -1.28 -2.93
C PHE A 250 13.76 -2.14 -4.09
N VAL A 251 13.09 -3.24 -3.77
CA VAL A 251 12.44 -4.10 -4.77
C VAL A 251 10.95 -4.06 -4.52
N LEU A 252 10.24 -3.51 -5.51
CA LEU A 252 8.79 -3.49 -5.57
C LEU A 252 8.33 -4.70 -6.39
N ARG A 253 7.55 -5.59 -5.79
CA ARG A 253 6.85 -6.67 -6.50
C ARG A 253 5.35 -6.42 -6.48
N LYS A 254 4.68 -6.60 -7.61
CA LYS A 254 3.25 -6.36 -7.77
C LYS A 254 2.52 -7.47 -8.51
N ASP A 255 1.27 -7.71 -8.11
CA ASP A 255 0.35 -8.67 -8.73
C ASP A 255 -1.07 -8.07 -8.77
N GLY A 256 -1.81 -8.33 -9.85
CA GLY A 256 -3.11 -7.71 -10.10
C GLY A 256 -3.08 -6.20 -10.40
N LEU A 257 -1.88 -5.63 -10.53
CA LEU A 257 -1.60 -4.20 -10.74
C LEU A 257 -0.73 -4.05 -12.00
N PRO A 258 -1.34 -3.79 -13.17
CA PRO A 258 -0.63 -3.81 -14.45
C PRO A 258 0.29 -2.60 -14.65
N ASP A 259 0.03 -1.47 -14.01
CA ASP A 259 0.71 -0.20 -14.25
C ASP A 259 1.65 0.14 -13.09
N ALA A 260 2.55 1.09 -13.33
CA ALA A 260 3.34 1.71 -12.28
C ALA A 260 3.41 3.22 -12.46
N VAL A 261 3.42 3.97 -11.35
CA VAL A 261 3.59 5.44 -11.40
C VAL A 261 4.94 5.78 -10.81
N VAL A 262 5.69 6.67 -11.45
CA VAL A 262 6.92 7.25 -10.92
C VAL A 262 6.69 8.74 -10.74
N TRP A 263 6.85 9.22 -9.51
CA TRP A 263 6.61 10.63 -9.19
C TRP A 263 7.65 11.22 -8.23
N ASN A 264 8.15 12.39 -8.59
CA ASN A 264 8.88 13.28 -7.71
C ASN A 264 8.44 14.73 -8.02
N PRO A 265 8.00 15.52 -7.02
CA PRO A 265 7.45 16.85 -7.25
C PRO A 265 8.48 17.89 -7.69
N TRP A 266 9.76 17.65 -7.43
CA TRP A 266 10.82 18.65 -7.59
C TRP A 266 10.56 19.94 -6.78
N ASP A 267 11.43 20.93 -6.95
CA ASP A 267 11.45 22.19 -6.20
C ASP A 267 10.09 22.91 -6.21
N LYS A 268 9.62 23.31 -7.40
CA LYS A 268 8.48 24.24 -7.51
C LYS A 268 7.19 23.67 -6.93
N LYS A 269 6.90 22.38 -7.19
CA LYS A 269 5.69 21.73 -6.68
C LYS A 269 5.82 21.39 -5.19
N ALA A 270 7.02 21.04 -4.71
CA ALA A 270 7.27 20.87 -3.28
C ALA A 270 6.92 22.13 -2.48
N LYS A 271 7.41 23.30 -2.93
CA LYS A 271 7.12 24.60 -2.28
C LYS A 271 5.64 25.01 -2.32
N ALA A 272 4.88 24.52 -3.31
CA ALA A 272 3.46 24.80 -3.43
C ALA A 272 2.59 23.92 -2.50
N MET A 273 3.12 22.80 -2.01
CA MET A 273 2.38 21.87 -1.15
C MET A 273 2.53 22.26 0.32
N VAL A 274 1.44 22.74 0.93
CA VAL A 274 1.43 23.20 2.34
C VAL A 274 1.73 22.10 3.36
N ASP A 275 1.47 20.85 3.01
CA ASP A 275 1.70 19.66 3.84
C ASP A 275 3.01 18.93 3.49
N PHE A 276 3.90 19.60 2.74
CA PHE A 276 5.18 19.09 2.27
C PHE A 276 6.32 20.08 2.58
N GLY A 277 7.49 19.59 2.98
CA GLY A 277 8.67 20.42 3.20
C GLY A 277 9.34 20.82 1.89
N ASP A 278 9.76 22.07 1.79
CA ASP A 278 10.21 22.71 0.55
C ASP A 278 11.36 21.96 -0.14
N GLU A 279 12.25 21.35 0.63
CA GLU A 279 13.43 20.60 0.16
C GLU A 279 13.27 19.08 0.29
N GLU A 280 12.13 18.59 0.80
CA GLU A 280 11.93 17.17 1.09
C GLU A 280 11.83 16.30 -0.18
N TYR A 281 11.60 16.91 -1.34
CA TYR A 281 11.60 16.21 -2.63
C TYR A 281 12.93 15.52 -2.92
N LYS A 282 14.03 16.00 -2.31
CA LYS A 282 15.36 15.42 -2.45
C LYS A 282 15.50 14.06 -1.75
N HIS A 283 14.66 13.78 -0.77
CA HIS A 283 14.80 12.58 0.09
C HIS A 283 13.64 11.60 -0.09
N MET A 284 12.86 11.75 -1.17
CA MET A 284 11.71 10.92 -1.47
C MET A 284 11.62 10.57 -2.94
N LEU A 285 11.08 9.38 -3.22
CA LEU A 285 10.64 9.00 -4.54
C LEU A 285 9.35 8.20 -4.43
N CYS A 286 8.34 8.53 -5.22
CA CYS A 286 7.17 7.68 -5.36
C CYS A 286 7.39 6.68 -6.50
N VAL A 287 7.25 5.40 -6.18
CA VAL A 287 7.07 4.33 -7.17
C VAL A 287 5.86 3.51 -6.74
N GLU A 288 4.79 3.60 -7.52
CA GLU A 288 3.45 3.16 -7.11
C GLU A 288 3.04 1.93 -7.90
N ALA A 289 2.65 0.84 -7.24
CA ALA A 289 1.98 -0.26 -7.94
C ALA A 289 0.51 0.11 -8.19
N ALA A 290 0.07 0.06 -9.45
CA ALA A 290 -1.19 0.68 -9.85
C ALA A 290 -1.98 -0.10 -10.92
N ALA A 291 -3.26 0.24 -11.04
CA ALA A 291 -4.17 -0.12 -12.12
C ALA A 291 -4.90 1.17 -12.53
N VAL A 292 -4.41 1.82 -13.58
CA VAL A 292 -4.80 3.20 -13.94
C VAL A 292 -5.33 3.27 -15.37
N GLU A 293 -4.57 2.80 -16.36
CA GLU A 293 -4.92 2.98 -17.77
C GLU A 293 -6.24 2.28 -18.10
N LYS A 294 -6.38 1.04 -17.62
CA LYS A 294 -7.60 0.25 -17.77
C LYS A 294 -8.25 0.08 -16.40
N PRO A 295 -9.38 0.75 -16.13
CA PRO A 295 -10.12 0.55 -14.90
C PRO A 295 -10.52 -0.91 -14.70
N ILE A 296 -10.39 -1.39 -13.47
CA ILE A 296 -10.89 -2.70 -13.07
C ILE A 296 -12.40 -2.63 -12.99
N THR A 297 -13.11 -3.59 -13.59
CA THR A 297 -14.58 -3.68 -13.53
C THR A 297 -15.00 -4.92 -12.78
N LEU A 298 -15.90 -4.77 -11.81
CA LEU A 298 -16.46 -5.86 -11.02
C LEU A 298 -17.97 -5.94 -11.21
N LYS A 299 -18.45 -7.09 -11.68
CA LYS A 299 -19.87 -7.45 -11.62
C LYS A 299 -20.27 -7.76 -10.18
N ALA A 300 -21.58 -7.77 -9.92
CA ALA A 300 -22.11 -8.13 -8.61
C ALA A 300 -21.55 -9.49 -8.12
N GLY A 301 -20.99 -9.50 -6.91
CA GLY A 301 -20.40 -10.67 -6.30
C GLY A 301 -18.95 -10.98 -6.72
N GLU A 302 -18.41 -10.34 -7.76
CA GLU A 302 -17.00 -10.47 -8.15
C GLU A 302 -16.09 -9.76 -7.16
N GLU A 303 -14.86 -10.26 -7.05
CA GLU A 303 -13.80 -9.72 -6.21
C GLU A 303 -12.51 -9.56 -7.03
N TRP A 304 -11.88 -8.39 -6.91
CA TRP A 304 -10.53 -8.14 -7.41
C TRP A 304 -9.52 -8.24 -6.28
N LYS A 305 -8.32 -8.70 -6.60
CA LYS A 305 -7.17 -8.74 -5.70
C LYS A 305 -5.98 -8.00 -6.32
N GLY A 306 -5.37 -7.12 -5.54
CA GLY A 306 -4.11 -6.45 -5.88
C GLY A 306 -3.11 -6.55 -4.75
N ARG A 307 -1.86 -6.88 -5.07
CA ARG A 307 -0.79 -7.10 -4.08
C ARG A 307 0.42 -6.26 -4.41
N GLN A 308 1.01 -5.70 -3.36
CA GLN A 308 2.33 -5.08 -3.37
C GLN A 308 3.20 -5.75 -2.31
N GLU A 309 4.46 -6.03 -2.65
CA GLU A 309 5.48 -6.51 -1.73
C GLU A 309 6.73 -5.65 -1.89
N LEU A 310 7.24 -5.15 -0.77
CA LEU A 310 8.40 -4.27 -0.71
C LEU A 310 9.51 -4.96 0.08
N SER A 311 10.72 -4.95 -0.46
CA SER A 311 11.92 -5.38 0.25
C SER A 311 13.03 -4.34 0.06
N ALA A 312 13.91 -4.18 1.06
CA ALA A 312 15.14 -3.39 0.93
C ALA A 312 16.33 -4.34 1.06
N VAL A 313 17.16 -4.43 0.02
CA VAL A 313 18.31 -5.35 -0.03
C VAL A 313 19.60 -4.58 -0.35
N PRO A 314 20.78 -5.06 0.04
CA PRO A 314 22.04 -4.43 -0.38
C PRO A 314 22.18 -4.44 -1.91
N SER A 315 22.70 -3.36 -2.52
CA SER A 315 22.78 -3.23 -3.98
C SER A 315 23.66 -4.29 -4.65
N SER A 316 24.58 -4.92 -3.91
CA SER A 316 25.40 -6.05 -4.39
C SER A 316 24.56 -7.27 -4.82
N TYR A 317 23.29 -7.36 -4.43
CA TYR A 317 22.40 -8.46 -4.79
C TYR A 317 21.65 -8.27 -6.11
N CYS A 318 21.73 -7.10 -6.75
CA CYS A 318 20.98 -6.80 -7.98
C CYS A 318 21.85 -6.77 -9.26
N SER A 319 23.17 -6.91 -9.16
CA SER A 319 24.08 -7.03 -10.31
C SER A 319 24.15 -8.46 -10.85
N GLY A 320 23.02 -9.06 -11.29
CA GLY A 320 22.90 -10.25 -12.16
C GLY A 320 23.57 -11.59 -11.76
N GLN A 321 24.52 -11.62 -10.82
CA GLN A 321 25.39 -12.75 -10.49
C GLN A 321 25.22 -13.25 -9.05
N LEU A 322 24.47 -12.54 -8.21
CA LEU A 322 24.28 -12.87 -6.79
C LEU A 322 22.78 -12.89 -6.42
N ASP A 323 21.95 -13.54 -7.24
CA ASP A 323 20.61 -13.94 -6.79
C ASP A 323 20.78 -15.14 -5.83
N PRO A 324 20.43 -15.01 -4.52
CA PRO A 324 20.57 -16.10 -3.56
C PRO A 324 19.76 -17.33 -3.97
N GLN A 325 18.65 -17.16 -4.72
CA GLN A 325 17.84 -18.27 -5.19
C GLN A 325 18.53 -19.06 -6.30
N LYS A 326 19.36 -18.41 -7.13
CA LYS A 326 20.19 -19.11 -8.13
C LYS A 326 21.39 -19.83 -7.51
N VAL A 327 21.91 -19.33 -6.39
CA VAL A 327 23.03 -19.97 -5.68
C VAL A 327 22.59 -21.22 -4.90
N LEU A 328 21.35 -21.24 -4.41
CA LEU A 328 20.80 -22.37 -3.65
C LEU A 328 20.20 -23.48 -4.52
N HIS A 329 19.81 -23.18 -5.75
CA HIS A 329 19.25 -24.14 -6.70
C HIS A 329 20.07 -24.13 -7.98
N GLY A 330 21.34 -24.55 -7.85
CA GLY A 330 22.29 -24.63 -8.96
C GLY A 330 21.67 -25.18 -10.24
N SER A 331 22.09 -24.57 -11.34
CA SER A 331 21.74 -24.88 -12.73
C SER A 331 21.59 -26.36 -13.06
#